data_AF-A0A7G5GNF7-F1
#
_entry.id   AF-A0A7G5GNF7-F1
#
_cell.length_a   1.000
_cell.length_b   1.000
_cell.length_c   1.000
_cell.angle_alpha   90.00
_cell.angle_beta   90.00
_cell.angle_gamma   90.00
#
_symmetry.space_group_name_H-M   'P 1'
#
loop_
_entity.id
_entity.type
_entity.pdbx_description
1 polymer ?
#
loop_
_entity_poly.entity_id
_entity_poly.type
_entity_poly.pdbx_seq_one_letter_code
_entity_poly.pdbx_strand_id
1 'polypeptide(L)'
;MKTNNQDLLMMLAYPAFLAGYRTVEEALNDHLFSNYLNVFIEQDVMPFAEAQDAINLDDNRQQWLSQFSRPTSDPLANLCVDGASKLPALILPTLRDLLAQNRDVQRMAFLLAAYGHYLCAGTDDKGVSYELNDAHFHQHDWAKVNSDDVAALLEISTIATARLHTYSHFVAMYKSYRTQIAKYGVVFLLKQMAYNRLAMQQA
;
A
#
# COMPACT_ATOMS: atom_id res chain seq x y z
N MET A 1 7.23 17.67 -1.94
CA MET A 1 5.81 17.48 -2.29
C MET A 1 5.04 17.48 -0.98
N LYS A 2 4.08 18.39 -0.76
CA LYS A 2 3.27 18.39 0.47
C LYS A 2 2.31 17.20 0.40
N THR A 3 2.71 16.05 0.94
CA THR A 3 1.80 14.91 1.06
C THR A 3 0.80 15.24 2.17
N ASN A 4 -0.49 15.35 1.83
CA ASN A 4 -1.52 15.60 2.83
C ASN A 4 -1.62 14.37 3.74
N ASN A 5 -1.86 14.59 5.04
CA ASN A 5 -1.88 13.52 6.03
C ASN A 5 -2.92 12.44 5.69
N GLN A 6 -4.05 12.86 5.11
CA GLN A 6 -5.11 11.98 4.67
C GLN A 6 -4.68 11.06 3.51
N ASP A 7 -3.70 11.47 2.72
CA ASP A 7 -3.22 10.70 1.59
C ASP A 7 -2.40 9.48 2.07
N LEU A 8 -1.73 9.55 3.23
CA LEU A 8 -0.97 8.41 3.77
C LEU A 8 -1.87 7.22 4.17
N LEU A 9 -3.15 7.47 4.45
CA LEU A 9 -4.13 6.41 4.76
C LEU A 9 -4.39 5.49 3.56
N MET A 10 -4.04 5.90 2.34
CA MET A 10 -4.08 5.04 1.17
C MET A 10 -3.22 3.79 1.31
N MET A 11 -2.18 3.83 2.17
CA MET A 11 -1.41 2.63 2.51
C MET A 11 -2.30 1.55 3.13
N LEU A 12 -3.34 1.93 3.88
CA LEU A 12 -4.27 1.01 4.53
C LEU A 12 -5.41 0.54 3.63
N ALA A 13 -5.75 1.30 2.58
CA ALA A 13 -6.96 1.11 1.77
C ALA A 13 -7.21 -0.37 1.37
N TYR A 14 -6.45 -0.87 0.40
CA TYR A 14 -6.64 -2.23 -0.11
C TYR A 14 -6.22 -3.31 0.89
N PRO A 15 -5.06 -3.21 1.58
CA PRO A 15 -4.66 -4.22 2.55
C PRO A 15 -5.68 -4.42 3.67
N ALA A 16 -6.18 -3.35 4.29
CA ALA A 16 -7.12 -3.48 5.40
C ALA A 16 -8.52 -3.90 4.92
N PHE A 17 -8.95 -3.42 3.76
CA PHE A 17 -10.21 -3.84 3.16
C PHE A 17 -10.21 -5.35 2.88
N LEU A 18 -9.14 -5.87 2.27
CA LEU A 18 -8.96 -7.30 2.00
C LEU A 18 -8.85 -8.13 3.28
N ALA A 19 -8.26 -7.60 4.35
CA ALA A 19 -8.28 -8.27 5.66
C ALA A 19 -9.68 -8.33 6.31
N GLY A 20 -10.68 -7.71 5.69
CA GLY A 20 -12.06 -7.73 6.16
C GLY A 20 -12.37 -6.64 7.19
N TYR A 21 -11.59 -5.56 7.24
CA TYR A 21 -11.96 -4.32 7.93
C TYR A 21 -12.84 -3.45 7.03
N ARG A 22 -13.61 -2.54 7.60
CA ARG A 22 -14.55 -1.67 6.88
C ARG A 22 -14.33 -0.20 7.16
N THR A 23 -13.78 0.17 8.31
CA THR A 23 -13.43 1.56 8.62
C THR A 23 -11.92 1.75 8.79
N VAL A 24 -11.47 2.98 8.59
CA VAL A 24 -10.07 3.36 8.85
C VAL A 24 -9.72 3.16 10.32
N GLU A 25 -10.63 3.48 11.23
CA GLU A 25 -10.48 3.27 12.67
C GLU A 25 -10.23 1.79 13.01
N GLU A 26 -11.03 0.86 12.47
CA GLU A 26 -10.84 -0.57 12.70
C GLU A 26 -9.45 -1.03 12.26
N ALA A 27 -8.99 -0.57 11.09
CA ALA A 27 -7.66 -0.88 10.57
C ALA A 27 -6.56 -0.32 11.48
N LEU A 28 -6.68 0.92 11.94
CA LEU A 28 -5.68 1.58 12.79
C LEU A 28 -5.62 0.99 14.21
N ASN A 29 -6.74 0.46 14.72
CA ASN A 29 -6.77 -0.24 15.99
C ASN A 29 -6.08 -1.61 15.93
N ASP A 30 -5.82 -2.14 14.72
CA ASP A 30 -5.00 -3.33 14.55
C ASP A 30 -3.50 -2.98 14.55
N HIS A 31 -2.76 -3.64 15.44
CA HIS A 31 -1.32 -3.44 15.61
C HIS A 31 -0.49 -3.71 14.34
N LEU A 32 -0.90 -4.62 13.46
CA LEU A 32 -0.17 -4.93 12.23
C LEU A 32 -0.27 -3.79 11.23
N PHE A 33 -1.47 -3.24 11.06
CA PHE A 33 -1.75 -2.15 10.11
C PHE A 33 -1.21 -0.82 10.60
N SER A 34 -1.40 -0.49 11.88
CA SER A 34 -0.79 0.70 12.49
C SER A 34 0.74 0.63 12.44
N ASN A 35 1.36 -0.52 12.74
CA ASN A 35 2.79 -0.69 12.58
C ASN A 35 3.22 -0.55 11.11
N TYR A 36 2.51 -1.18 10.17
CA TYR A 36 2.81 -1.06 8.74
C TYR A 36 2.81 0.39 8.25
N LEU A 37 1.80 1.17 8.62
CA LEU A 37 1.74 2.61 8.30
C LEU A 37 2.89 3.37 8.97
N ASN A 38 3.17 3.09 10.25
CA ASN A 38 4.28 3.73 10.97
C ASN A 38 5.64 3.47 10.35
N VAL A 39 5.93 2.23 9.96
CA VAL A 39 7.19 1.88 9.30
C VAL A 39 7.29 2.57 7.95
N PHE A 40 6.20 2.63 7.18
CA PHE A 40 6.17 3.39 5.92
C PHE A 40 6.53 4.87 6.13
N ILE A 41 5.90 5.54 7.09
CA ILE A 41 6.18 6.95 7.38
C ILE A 41 7.65 7.13 7.77
N GLU A 42 8.13 6.33 8.72
CA GLU A 42 9.48 6.43 9.26
C GLU A 42 10.57 6.12 8.24
N GLN A 43 10.38 5.07 7.44
CA GLN A 43 11.43 4.56 6.57
C GLN A 43 11.35 5.09 5.15
N ASP A 44 10.15 5.40 4.65
CA ASP A 44 9.94 5.71 3.24
C ASP A 44 9.58 7.17 3.00
N VAL A 45 8.92 7.85 3.95
CA VAL A 45 8.51 9.26 3.80
C VAL A 45 9.51 10.22 4.44
N MET A 46 9.80 10.02 5.73
CA MET A 46 10.65 10.91 6.53
C MET A 46 12.03 11.20 5.92
N PRO A 47 12.74 10.23 5.32
CA PRO A 47 14.07 10.49 4.77
C PRO A 47 14.07 11.46 3.56
N PHE A 48 12.91 11.71 2.97
CA PHE A 48 12.72 12.64 1.86
C PHE A 48 11.90 13.88 2.23
N ALA A 49 11.50 14.01 3.50
CA ALA A 49 10.79 15.18 4.00
C ALA A 49 11.76 16.38 4.11
N GLU A 50 11.28 17.58 3.80
CA GLU A 50 12.05 18.80 4.07
C GLU A 50 12.28 18.94 5.58
N ALA A 51 13.36 19.61 6.01
CA ALA A 51 13.74 19.68 7.43
C ALA A 51 12.60 20.17 8.34
N GLN A 52 11.78 21.12 7.86
CA GLN A 52 10.61 21.61 8.60
C GLN A 52 9.50 20.56 8.74
N ASP A 53 9.30 19.74 7.70
CA ASP A 53 8.32 18.65 7.70
C ASP A 53 8.82 17.48 8.54
N ALA A 54 10.11 17.17 8.50
CA ALA A 54 10.74 16.14 9.33
C ALA A 54 10.63 16.48 10.82
N ILE A 55 10.95 17.72 11.22
CA ILE A 55 10.77 18.20 12.62
C ILE A 55 9.30 18.10 13.02
N ASN A 56 8.38 18.54 12.16
CA ASN A 56 6.95 18.43 12.43
C ASN A 56 6.49 16.97 12.56
N LEU A 57 7.02 16.04 11.79
CA LEU A 57 6.61 14.64 11.87
C LEU A 57 7.27 13.90 13.05
N ASP A 58 8.47 14.32 13.49
CA ASP A 58 9.18 13.70 14.60
C ASP A 58 8.65 14.21 15.95
N ASP A 59 8.54 15.53 16.13
CA ASP A 59 7.97 16.15 17.35
C ASP A 59 6.48 15.84 17.50
N ASN A 60 5.76 15.66 16.38
CA ASN A 60 4.34 15.37 16.40
C ASN A 60 4.02 13.90 16.12
N ARG A 61 4.94 12.93 16.08
CA ARG A 61 4.60 11.53 15.73
C ARG A 61 3.42 10.99 16.56
N GLN A 62 3.43 11.23 17.87
CA GLN A 62 2.29 10.89 18.74
C GLN A 62 1.05 11.73 18.46
N GLN A 63 1.20 13.02 18.17
CA GLN A 63 0.08 13.91 17.82
C GLN A 63 -0.51 13.53 16.45
N TRP A 64 0.30 13.04 15.53
CA TRP A 64 -0.01 12.63 14.17
C TRP A 64 -0.71 11.27 14.16
N LEU A 65 -0.22 10.33 14.97
CA LEU A 65 -0.96 9.12 15.28
C LEU A 65 -2.27 9.45 15.99
N SER A 66 -2.28 10.43 16.91
CA SER A 66 -3.49 10.81 17.65
C SER A 66 -4.57 11.47 16.78
N GLN A 67 -4.21 12.15 15.69
CA GLN A 67 -5.18 12.69 14.74
C GLN A 67 -5.79 11.61 13.84
N PHE A 68 -5.13 10.46 13.68
CA PHE A 68 -5.73 9.24 13.14
C PHE A 68 -6.42 8.39 14.21
N SER A 69 -6.07 8.54 15.49
CA SER A 69 -6.81 7.99 16.62
C SER A 69 -8.06 8.79 16.97
N ARG A 70 -8.31 9.93 16.30
CA ARG A 70 -9.65 10.51 16.31
C ARG A 70 -10.53 9.55 15.52
N PRO A 71 -11.59 8.99 16.10
CA PRO A 71 -12.42 8.00 15.43
C PRO A 71 -13.01 8.62 14.17
N THR A 72 -12.41 8.31 13.03
CA THR A 72 -13.03 8.52 11.74
C THR A 72 -13.68 7.19 11.40
N SER A 73 -15.01 7.16 11.47
CA SER A 73 -15.81 6.05 10.92
C SER A 73 -15.81 6.06 9.39
N ASP A 74 -14.78 6.65 8.77
CA ASP A 74 -14.62 6.77 7.33
C ASP A 74 -14.48 5.36 6.75
N PRO A 75 -15.37 4.99 5.80
CA PRO A 75 -15.30 3.70 5.15
C PRO A 75 -13.97 3.53 4.38
N LEU A 76 -13.27 2.42 4.58
CA LEU A 76 -12.11 2.03 3.75
C LEU A 76 -12.50 1.95 2.27
N ALA A 77 -13.76 1.61 1.98
CA ALA A 77 -14.32 1.64 0.64
C ALA A 77 -14.13 3.00 -0.04
N ASN A 78 -14.23 4.12 0.68
CA ASN A 78 -14.04 5.46 0.13
C ASN A 78 -12.59 5.72 -0.29
N LEU A 79 -11.62 5.13 0.43
CA LEU A 79 -10.21 5.17 0.05
C LEU A 79 -9.94 4.31 -1.19
N CYS A 80 -10.70 3.22 -1.37
CA CYS A 80 -10.57 2.33 -2.52
C CYS A 80 -11.19 2.88 -3.81
N VAL A 81 -12.06 3.89 -3.70
CA VAL A 81 -12.69 4.55 -4.87
C VAL A 81 -11.63 5.25 -5.71
N ASP A 82 -11.67 4.99 -7.02
CA ASP A 82 -10.78 5.62 -8.01
C ASP A 82 -9.29 5.33 -7.73
N GLY A 83 -9.00 4.05 -7.50
CA GLY A 83 -7.66 3.56 -7.22
C GLY A 83 -6.69 3.79 -8.36
N ALA A 84 -7.13 3.59 -9.61
CA ALA A 84 -6.28 3.74 -10.78
C ALA A 84 -5.64 5.13 -10.88
N SER A 85 -6.36 6.17 -10.47
CA SER A 85 -5.89 7.56 -10.48
C SER A 85 -5.14 7.92 -9.19
N LYS A 86 -5.76 7.65 -8.03
CA LYS A 86 -5.26 8.12 -6.72
C LYS A 86 -4.01 7.38 -6.27
N LEU A 87 -4.00 6.05 -6.38
CA LEU A 87 -2.93 5.24 -5.82
C LEU A 87 -1.59 5.57 -6.51
N PRO A 88 -1.45 5.59 -7.85
CA PRO A 88 -0.19 5.93 -8.50
C PRO A 88 0.26 7.37 -8.22
N ALA A 89 -0.67 8.33 -8.20
CA ALA A 89 -0.36 9.72 -7.87
C ALA A 89 0.26 9.85 -6.46
N LEU A 90 -0.23 9.05 -5.51
CA LEU A 90 0.32 8.97 -4.17
C LEU A 90 1.70 8.32 -4.12
N ILE A 91 1.81 7.07 -4.61
CA ILE A 91 2.96 6.21 -4.28
C ILE A 91 4.14 6.42 -5.20
N LEU A 92 3.91 6.81 -6.46
CA LEU A 92 4.98 6.82 -7.47
C LEU A 92 6.09 7.81 -7.17
N PRO A 93 5.85 9.02 -6.64
CA PRO A 93 6.91 9.93 -6.23
C PRO A 93 7.86 9.27 -5.22
N THR A 94 7.33 8.79 -4.09
CA THR A 94 8.13 8.14 -3.04
C THR A 94 8.77 6.85 -3.53
N LEU A 95 8.06 6.02 -4.29
CA LEU A 95 8.61 4.77 -4.82
C LEU A 95 9.79 5.03 -5.77
N ARG A 96 9.73 6.09 -6.59
CA ARG A 96 10.85 6.48 -7.46
C ARG A 96 12.07 6.90 -6.64
N ASP A 97 11.89 7.66 -5.58
CA ASP A 97 12.98 8.08 -4.71
C ASP A 97 13.64 6.88 -4.00
N LEU A 98 12.82 5.93 -3.51
CA LEU A 98 13.31 4.68 -2.93
C LEU A 98 14.12 3.86 -3.93
N LEU A 99 13.60 3.67 -5.14
CA LEU A 99 14.26 2.90 -6.20
C LEU A 99 15.57 3.57 -6.65
N ALA A 100 15.57 4.89 -6.81
CA ALA A 100 16.75 5.66 -7.22
C ALA A 100 17.89 5.58 -6.20
N GLN A 101 17.55 5.44 -4.91
CA GLN A 101 18.52 5.34 -3.82
C GLN A 101 18.76 3.90 -3.36
N ASN A 102 18.24 2.91 -4.08
CA ASN A 102 18.34 1.49 -3.74
C ASN A 102 17.92 1.19 -2.28
N ARG A 103 16.88 1.88 -1.80
CA ARG A 103 16.31 1.70 -0.47
C ARG A 103 15.28 0.57 -0.49
N ASP A 104 14.87 0.15 0.69
CA ASP A 104 13.87 -0.90 0.83
C ASP A 104 12.51 -0.45 0.27
N VAL A 105 11.90 -1.30 -0.54
CA VAL A 105 10.64 -1.07 -1.28
C VAL A 105 9.54 -2.07 -0.86
N GLN A 106 9.79 -2.88 0.18
CA GLN A 106 8.86 -3.92 0.61
C GLN A 106 7.45 -3.41 0.89
N ARG A 107 7.31 -2.23 1.52
CA ARG A 107 6.01 -1.66 1.87
C ARG A 107 5.22 -1.24 0.62
N MET A 108 5.89 -0.58 -0.32
CA MET A 108 5.29 -0.19 -1.60
C MET A 108 4.91 -1.41 -2.45
N ALA A 109 5.78 -2.43 -2.49
CA ALA A 109 5.49 -3.67 -3.19
C ALA A 109 4.28 -4.40 -2.58
N PHE A 110 4.16 -4.41 -1.25
CA PHE A 110 3.02 -4.99 -0.54
C PHE A 110 1.72 -4.27 -0.88
N LEU A 111 1.68 -2.95 -0.82
CA LEU A 111 0.50 -2.16 -1.19
C LEU A 111 0.06 -2.44 -2.63
N LEU A 112 1.00 -2.41 -3.58
CA LEU A 112 0.70 -2.68 -4.98
C LEU A 112 0.23 -4.11 -5.21
N ALA A 113 0.79 -5.09 -4.48
CA ALA A 113 0.34 -6.47 -4.55
C ALA A 113 -1.08 -6.62 -3.99
N ALA A 114 -1.40 -5.97 -2.86
CA ALA A 114 -2.74 -5.95 -2.29
C ALA A 114 -3.74 -5.26 -3.24
N TYR A 115 -3.38 -4.13 -3.85
CA TYR A 115 -4.20 -3.48 -4.87
C TYR A 115 -4.48 -4.41 -6.06
N GLY A 116 -3.44 -5.07 -6.56
CA GLY A 116 -3.60 -6.01 -7.67
C GLY A 116 -4.44 -7.23 -7.33
N HIS A 117 -4.37 -7.72 -6.10
CA HIS A 117 -5.26 -8.78 -5.62
C HIS A 117 -6.70 -8.28 -5.49
N TYR A 118 -6.89 -7.08 -4.92
CA TYR A 118 -8.20 -6.45 -4.78
C TYR A 118 -8.93 -6.35 -6.11
N LEU A 119 -8.24 -5.97 -7.18
CA LEU A 119 -8.85 -5.83 -8.52
C LEU A 119 -9.29 -7.14 -9.17
N CYS A 120 -8.75 -8.30 -8.77
CA CYS A 120 -9.05 -9.58 -9.43
C CYS A 120 -9.78 -10.60 -8.54
N ALA A 121 -9.71 -10.47 -7.22
CA ALA A 121 -10.23 -11.48 -6.30
C ALA A 121 -11.76 -11.47 -6.16
N GLY A 122 -12.37 -10.27 -6.14
CA GLY A 122 -13.82 -10.09 -5.96
C GLY A 122 -14.37 -10.53 -4.59
N THR A 123 -13.52 -11.06 -3.71
CA THR A 123 -13.82 -11.49 -2.35
C THR A 123 -12.65 -11.12 -1.44
N ASP A 124 -12.96 -10.73 -0.21
CA ASP A 124 -11.93 -10.46 0.80
C ASP A 124 -11.41 -11.76 1.44
N ASP A 125 -10.41 -11.66 2.33
CA ASP A 125 -9.80 -12.81 3.01
C ASP A 125 -10.78 -13.56 3.93
N LYS A 126 -11.96 -12.99 4.21
CA LYS A 126 -13.06 -13.61 4.97
C LYS A 126 -14.11 -14.24 4.05
N GLY A 127 -13.93 -14.18 2.72
CA GLY A 127 -14.85 -14.70 1.73
C GLY A 127 -16.05 -13.80 1.46
N VAL A 128 -16.04 -12.54 1.93
CA VAL A 128 -17.12 -11.59 1.67
C VAL A 128 -16.90 -10.96 0.30
N SER A 129 -17.86 -11.13 -0.60
CA SER A 129 -17.83 -10.52 -1.92
C SER A 129 -17.94 -9.00 -1.85
N TYR A 130 -17.28 -8.32 -2.78
CA TYR A 130 -17.35 -6.87 -2.94
C TYR A 130 -17.38 -6.49 -4.41
N GLU A 131 -17.86 -5.27 -4.68
CA GLU A 131 -17.86 -4.70 -6.03
C GLU A 131 -16.69 -3.72 -6.19
N LEU A 132 -16.09 -3.72 -7.38
CA LEU A 132 -15.04 -2.78 -7.71
C LEU A 132 -15.65 -1.42 -8.06
N ASN A 133 -15.13 -0.37 -7.44
CA ASN A 133 -15.50 1.01 -7.74
C ASN A 133 -14.31 1.77 -8.32
N ASP A 134 -13.86 1.34 -9.51
CA ASP A 134 -12.70 1.92 -10.19
C ASP A 134 -13.10 2.38 -11.61
N ALA A 135 -13.60 3.61 -11.68
CA ALA A 135 -14.21 4.18 -12.89
C ALA A 135 -13.21 4.53 -14.00
N HIS A 136 -11.91 4.60 -13.71
CA HIS A 136 -10.88 5.13 -14.63
C HIS A 136 -10.00 4.06 -15.29
N PHE A 137 -10.37 2.78 -15.21
CA PHE A 137 -9.67 1.76 -16.01
C PHE A 137 -10.12 1.81 -17.47
N HIS A 138 -9.16 2.00 -18.36
CA HIS A 138 -9.38 1.76 -19.79
C HIS A 138 -9.46 0.25 -20.08
N GLN A 139 -10.08 -0.14 -21.19
CA GLN A 139 -10.22 -1.55 -21.57
C GLN A 139 -8.88 -2.30 -21.62
N HIS A 140 -7.81 -1.64 -22.10
CA HIS A 140 -6.48 -2.25 -22.15
C HIS A 140 -5.84 -2.42 -20.76
N ASP A 141 -6.25 -1.63 -19.76
CA ASP A 141 -5.77 -1.80 -18.39
C ASP A 141 -6.47 -2.99 -17.73
N TRP A 142 -7.76 -3.20 -17.99
CA TRP A 142 -8.46 -4.42 -17.56
C TRP A 142 -7.85 -5.70 -18.16
N ALA A 143 -7.37 -5.65 -19.40
CA ALA A 143 -6.67 -6.79 -19.99
C ALA A 143 -5.38 -7.15 -19.23
N LYS A 144 -4.69 -6.15 -18.66
CA LYS A 144 -3.50 -6.36 -17.81
C LYS A 144 -3.86 -6.86 -16.41
N VAL A 145 -4.94 -6.34 -15.83
CA VAL A 145 -5.45 -6.82 -14.52
C VAL A 145 -5.85 -8.30 -14.60
N ASN A 146 -6.50 -8.70 -15.69
CA ASN A 146 -6.99 -10.06 -15.92
C ASN A 146 -5.97 -10.99 -16.60
N SER A 147 -4.72 -10.56 -16.72
CA SER A 147 -3.64 -11.35 -17.31
C SER A 147 -3.20 -12.49 -16.37
N ASP A 148 -2.80 -13.62 -16.95
CA ASP A 148 -2.17 -14.72 -16.21
C ASP A 148 -0.81 -14.30 -15.61
N ASP A 149 -0.10 -13.35 -16.24
CA ASP A 149 1.05 -12.72 -15.61
C ASP A 149 0.59 -11.59 -14.68
N VAL A 150 0.59 -11.88 -13.38
CA VAL A 150 0.25 -10.91 -12.34
C VAL A 150 1.06 -9.62 -12.41
N ALA A 151 2.28 -9.64 -12.96
CA ALA A 151 3.09 -8.43 -13.10
C ALA A 151 2.65 -7.51 -14.24
N ALA A 152 1.75 -7.95 -15.14
CA ALA A 152 1.17 -7.09 -16.16
C ALA A 152 0.46 -5.87 -15.56
N LEU A 153 -0.03 -5.97 -14.32
CA LEU A 153 -0.60 -4.83 -13.59
C LEU A 153 0.40 -3.68 -13.39
N LEU A 154 1.70 -3.96 -13.27
CA LEU A 154 2.72 -2.92 -13.14
C LEU A 154 2.87 -2.09 -14.43
N GLU A 155 2.20 -2.48 -15.50
CA GLU A 155 2.21 -1.81 -16.80
C GLU A 155 0.88 -1.12 -17.13
N ILE A 156 -0.12 -1.09 -16.24
CA ILE A 156 -1.35 -0.29 -16.50
C ILE A 156 -0.99 1.17 -16.76
N SER A 157 -1.79 1.88 -17.54
CA SER A 157 -1.51 3.23 -18.04
C SER A 157 -1.02 4.20 -16.96
N THR A 158 -1.61 4.15 -15.77
CA THR A 158 -1.29 5.07 -14.66
C THR A 158 0.00 4.69 -13.91
N ILE A 159 0.46 3.45 -14.00
CA ILE A 159 1.70 2.95 -13.37
C ILE A 159 2.87 2.85 -14.37
N ALA A 160 2.58 2.62 -15.65
CA ALA A 160 3.56 2.32 -16.69
C ALA A 160 4.69 3.36 -16.79
N THR A 161 4.39 4.63 -16.51
CA THR A 161 5.37 5.73 -16.54
C THR A 161 6.50 5.54 -15.53
N ALA A 162 6.29 4.80 -14.44
CA ALA A 162 7.32 4.46 -13.46
C ALA A 162 8.25 3.32 -13.93
N ARG A 163 7.92 2.64 -15.03
CA ARG A 163 8.73 1.57 -15.64
C ARG A 163 9.17 0.50 -14.64
N LEU A 164 8.28 0.12 -13.70
CA LEU A 164 8.62 -0.80 -12.61
C LEU A 164 9.14 -2.16 -13.10
N HIS A 165 8.77 -2.58 -14.31
CA HIS A 165 9.28 -3.78 -14.97
C HIS A 165 10.82 -3.80 -15.12
N THR A 166 11.49 -2.63 -15.14
CA THR A 166 12.96 -2.57 -15.26
C THR A 166 13.68 -2.93 -13.96
N TYR A 167 12.97 -2.94 -12.82
CA TYR A 167 13.54 -3.25 -11.51
C TYR A 167 13.24 -4.71 -11.16
N SER A 168 14.12 -5.62 -11.59
CA SER A 168 13.92 -7.08 -11.43
C SER A 168 13.65 -7.52 -9.99
N HIS A 169 14.34 -6.91 -9.02
CA HIS A 169 14.12 -7.19 -7.60
C HIS A 169 12.70 -6.80 -7.15
N PHE A 170 12.23 -5.62 -7.56
CA PHE A 170 10.88 -5.15 -7.25
C PHE A 170 9.82 -6.06 -7.88
N VAL A 171 9.99 -6.43 -9.16
CA VAL A 171 9.06 -7.33 -9.87
C VAL A 171 8.99 -8.70 -9.21
N ALA A 172 10.14 -9.28 -8.85
CA ALA A 172 10.19 -10.57 -8.16
C ALA A 172 9.48 -10.53 -6.81
N MET A 173 9.70 -9.46 -6.03
CA MET A 173 9.04 -9.24 -4.75
C MET A 173 7.53 -9.08 -4.92
N TYR A 174 7.09 -8.24 -5.87
CA TYR A 174 5.68 -8.05 -6.20
C TYR A 174 4.99 -9.37 -6.57
N LYS A 175 5.60 -10.18 -7.46
CA LYS A 175 5.06 -11.50 -7.85
C LYS A 175 4.94 -12.42 -6.64
N SER A 176 5.99 -12.49 -5.80
CA SER A 176 5.97 -13.26 -4.57
C SER A 176 4.81 -12.83 -3.64
N TYR A 177 4.62 -11.53 -3.45
CA TYR A 177 3.54 -11.01 -2.61
C TYR A 177 2.16 -11.29 -3.20
N ARG A 178 1.96 -11.16 -4.52
CA ARG A 178 0.70 -11.56 -5.18
C ARG A 178 0.37 -13.03 -4.93
N THR A 179 1.35 -13.92 -5.05
CA THR A 179 1.17 -15.36 -4.77
C THR A 179 0.83 -15.61 -3.30
N GLN A 180 1.54 -14.94 -2.38
CA GLN A 180 1.33 -15.15 -0.94
C GLN A 180 -0.03 -14.61 -0.48
N ILE A 181 -0.43 -13.43 -0.94
CA ILE A 181 -1.76 -12.86 -0.64
C ILE A 181 -2.85 -13.80 -1.17
N ALA A 182 -2.76 -14.25 -2.42
CA ALA A 182 -3.77 -15.14 -2.99
C ALA A 182 -3.88 -16.49 -2.25
N LYS A 183 -2.81 -16.96 -1.59
CA LYS A 183 -2.78 -18.25 -0.90
C LYS A 183 -3.07 -18.18 0.60
N TYR A 184 -2.64 -17.11 1.25
CA TYR A 184 -2.61 -17.02 2.72
C TYR A 184 -3.26 -15.73 3.27
N GLY A 185 -3.74 -14.85 2.39
CA GLY A 185 -4.29 -13.55 2.76
C GLY A 185 -3.23 -12.49 3.08
N VAL A 186 -3.68 -11.24 3.18
CA VAL A 186 -2.81 -10.06 3.38
C VAL A 186 -2.22 -10.04 4.80
N VAL A 187 -2.96 -10.53 5.80
CA VAL A 187 -2.52 -10.54 7.20
C VAL A 187 -1.32 -11.47 7.40
N PHE A 188 -1.27 -12.60 6.70
CA PHE A 188 -0.12 -13.50 6.74
C PHE A 188 1.16 -12.77 6.33
N LEU A 189 1.11 -12.06 5.22
CA LEU A 189 2.25 -11.35 4.67
C LEU A 189 2.67 -10.18 5.55
N LEU A 190 1.73 -9.43 6.12
CA LEU A 190 2.02 -8.38 7.10
C LEU A 190 2.77 -8.91 8.33
N LYS A 191 2.35 -10.07 8.86
CA LYS A 191 3.06 -10.73 9.98
C LYS A 191 4.48 -11.11 9.58
N GLN A 192 4.69 -11.64 8.38
CA GLN A 192 6.02 -12.00 7.89
C GLN A 192 6.93 -10.77 7.76
N MET A 193 6.42 -9.67 7.20
CA MET A 193 7.17 -8.41 7.08
C MET A 193 7.54 -7.85 8.46
N ALA A 194 6.61 -7.87 9.42
CA ALA A 194 6.87 -7.44 10.79
C ALA A 194 7.93 -8.31 11.48
N TYR A 195 7.86 -9.63 11.31
CA TYR A 195 8.84 -10.57 11.88
C TYR A 195 10.24 -10.38 11.30
N ASN A 196 10.36 -10.30 9.97
CA ASN A 196 11.64 -10.11 9.29
C ASN A 196 12.35 -8.82 9.76
N ARG A 197 11.58 -7.75 10.01
CA ARG A 197 12.12 -6.51 10.57
C ARG A 197 12.71 -6.72 11.97
N LEU A 198 11.98 -7.39 12.86
CA LEU A 198 12.47 -7.65 14.22
C LEU A 198 13.74 -8.50 14.20
N ALA A 199 13.82 -9.50 13.32
CA ALA A 199 15.00 -10.34 13.15
C ALA A 199 16.22 -9.54 12.66
N MET A 200 16.04 -8.61 11.72
CA MET A 200 17.13 -7.76 11.22
C MET A 200 17.62 -6.72 12.23
N GLN A 201 16.78 -6.30 13.18
CA GLN A 201 17.19 -5.36 14.25
C GLN A 201 17.96 -6.04 15.38
N GLN A 202 17.94 -7.37 15.44
CA GLN A 202 18.64 -8.17 16.46
C GLN A 202 19.96 -8.79 15.94
N ALA A 203 20.28 -8.57 14.66
CA ALA A 203 21.47 -9.08 13.97
C ALA A 203 22.53 -7.98 13.81
#